data_AF-A0A3S5EMK5-F1
#
_entry.id   AF-A0A3S5EMK5-F1
#
_cell.length_a   1.000
_cell.length_b   1.000
_cell.length_c   1.000
_cell.angle_alpha   90.00
_cell.angle_beta   90.00
_cell.angle_gamma   90.00
#
_symmetry.space_group_name_H-M   'P 1'
#
loop_
_entity.id
_entity.type
_entity.pdbx_description
1 polymer ?
#
loop_
_entity_poly.entity_id
_entity_poly.type
_entity_poly.pdbx_seq_one_letter_code
_entity_poly.pdbx_strand_id
1 'polypeptide(L)'
;MNNLFQRFFLLHSFDLNARQMSKGVSITTFYTKISSKETLKFQSVDERYFLLRNNLREEISKKDFEKAKKKAILGTLSKKSYEFLEGDRKCLFQIYKEERLFVLKVLFKSEEEARQFKPDEKIRLLRELDEKFNSKNLILYKYKKAFFDLRTCFNIIEKNQNFTLNFPQSLHANDGFRVLLFYLLYSFKSQAKKGNDGVKLHFCILKICVFLKNAIELFDDKMAQKLLKGFEKLEEKLRQNLNKRFNIRPYRNLLSDFELFLREGEFYKSAKEEVFLKVFVARILRLKLIEFKRFYENFSYEEFRLKCLEIRIFLEHFSFLFREKNLQKLQNFFNEDIFIQFIKKREKILKLIQKTNKHLKIYKG
;
A
#
# COMPACT_ATOMS: atom_id res chain seq x y z
N MET A 1 -22.03 24.73 -8.55
CA MET A 1 -22.27 23.33 -8.13
C MET A 1 -22.54 23.38 -6.64
N ASN A 2 -23.78 23.13 -6.20
CA ASN A 2 -24.06 23.06 -4.76
C ASN A 2 -23.25 21.91 -4.16
N ASN A 3 -22.50 22.18 -3.10
CA ASN A 3 -21.79 21.16 -2.32
C ASN A 3 -22.83 20.24 -1.68
N LEU A 4 -23.23 19.20 -2.40
CA LEU A 4 -24.03 18.12 -1.83
C LEU A 4 -23.11 17.25 -0.99
N PHE A 5 -23.45 17.12 0.30
CA PHE A 5 -22.80 16.16 1.19
C PHE A 5 -23.09 14.75 0.67
N GLN A 6 -22.15 13.83 0.83
CA GLN A 6 -22.28 12.48 0.29
C GLN A 6 -21.75 11.44 1.26
N ARG A 7 -22.47 10.32 1.38
CA ARG A 7 -22.02 9.13 2.11
C ARG A 7 -22.04 7.93 1.18
N PHE A 8 -21.11 7.00 1.41
CA PHE A 8 -20.91 5.83 0.56
C PHE A 8 -21.03 4.58 1.42
N PHE A 9 -21.80 3.60 0.97
CA PHE A 9 -22.03 2.36 1.70
C PHE A 9 -21.74 1.17 0.81
N LEU A 10 -20.94 0.23 1.31
CA LEU A 10 -20.65 -1.03 0.62
C LEU A 10 -21.76 -2.04 0.91
N LEU A 11 -22.22 -2.73 -0.13
CA LEU A 11 -23.33 -3.66 -0.06
C LEU A 11 -22.91 -5.12 -0.30
N HIS A 12 -23.61 -6.06 0.34
CA HIS A 12 -23.41 -7.50 0.15
C HIS A 12 -23.82 -7.93 -1.26
N SER A 13 -25.04 -7.58 -1.65
CA SER A 13 -25.67 -7.86 -2.92
C SER A 13 -26.69 -6.77 -3.17
N PHE A 14 -27.29 -6.79 -4.36
CA PHE A 14 -28.34 -5.86 -4.69
C PHE A 14 -29.32 -6.48 -5.68
N ASP A 15 -30.59 -6.12 -5.52
CA ASP A 15 -31.67 -6.46 -6.43
C ASP A 15 -32.11 -5.22 -7.21
N LEU A 16 -31.86 -5.23 -8.52
CA LEU A 16 -32.23 -4.15 -9.44
C LEU A 16 -33.73 -3.97 -9.57
N ASN A 17 -34.53 -4.95 -9.17
CA ASN A 17 -35.99 -4.91 -9.27
C ASN A 17 -36.65 -4.40 -7.98
N ALA A 18 -35.90 -4.27 -6.88
CA ALA A 18 -36.46 -3.91 -5.58
C ALA A 18 -36.89 -2.44 -5.47
N ARG A 19 -36.44 -1.56 -6.39
CA ARG A 19 -36.78 -0.12 -6.40
C ARG A 19 -37.00 0.36 -7.84
N GLN A 20 -37.87 1.36 -8.02
CA GLN A 20 -37.99 2.05 -9.32
C GLN A 20 -36.70 2.82 -9.59
N MET A 21 -35.84 2.23 -10.43
CA MET A 21 -34.56 2.80 -10.82
C MET A 21 -34.62 3.35 -12.24
N SER A 22 -33.91 4.44 -12.48
CA SER A 22 -33.69 4.95 -13.83
C SER A 22 -32.82 4.00 -14.66
N LYS A 23 -32.81 4.20 -15.98
CA LYS A 23 -31.91 3.48 -16.89
C LYS A 23 -30.46 3.69 -16.44
N GLY A 24 -29.76 2.59 -16.18
CA GLY A 24 -28.39 2.65 -15.66
C GLY A 24 -27.40 3.23 -16.67
N VAL A 25 -26.61 4.20 -16.22
CA VAL A 25 -25.60 4.94 -16.97
C VAL A 25 -24.24 4.25 -16.85
N SER A 26 -23.55 4.07 -17.97
CA SER A 26 -22.22 3.49 -18.01
C SER A 26 -21.14 4.55 -17.87
N ILE A 27 -20.26 4.41 -16.88
CA ILE A 27 -19.21 5.37 -16.58
C ILE A 27 -17.86 4.67 -16.65
N THR A 28 -16.96 5.16 -17.50
CA THR A 28 -15.56 4.72 -17.52
C THR A 28 -14.66 5.86 -17.11
N THR A 29 -13.65 5.59 -16.28
CA THR A 29 -12.72 6.62 -15.77
C THR A 29 -11.29 6.11 -15.82
N PHE A 30 -10.35 6.97 -16.22
CA PHE A 30 -8.92 6.69 -16.12
C PHE A 30 -8.11 7.97 -15.93
N TYR A 31 -6.82 7.81 -15.64
CA TYR A 31 -5.90 8.93 -15.43
C TYR A 31 -4.66 8.75 -16.30
N THR A 32 -4.23 9.84 -16.94
CA THR A 32 -2.94 9.90 -17.67
C THR A 32 -1.88 10.66 -16.88
N LYS A 33 -2.28 11.45 -15.88
CA LYS A 33 -1.37 12.17 -14.97
C LYS A 33 -1.96 12.27 -13.57
N ILE A 34 -1.15 11.93 -12.57
CA ILE A 34 -1.46 12.10 -11.15
C ILE A 34 -0.22 12.72 -10.49
N SER A 35 -0.38 13.94 -9.96
CA SER A 35 0.67 14.65 -9.23
C SER A 35 0.07 15.64 -8.25
N SER A 36 0.89 16.21 -7.35
CA SER A 36 0.46 17.23 -6.40
C SER A 36 0.02 18.54 -7.05
N LYS A 37 0.49 18.84 -8.27
CA LYS A 37 0.17 20.09 -8.98
C LYS A 37 -0.95 19.92 -10.01
N GLU A 38 -1.05 18.72 -10.58
CA GLU A 38 -1.96 18.47 -11.68
C GLU A 38 -2.43 17.02 -11.71
N THR A 39 -3.74 16.85 -11.87
CA THR A 39 -4.38 15.58 -12.19
C THR A 39 -5.14 15.71 -13.51
N LEU A 40 -4.85 14.79 -14.44
CA LEU A 40 -5.56 14.66 -15.72
C LEU A 40 -6.40 13.40 -15.67
N LYS A 41 -7.70 13.58 -15.46
CA LYS A 41 -8.71 12.53 -15.38
C LYS A 41 -9.53 12.55 -16.67
N PHE A 42 -9.74 11.39 -17.26
CA PHE A 42 -10.65 11.21 -18.38
C PHE A 42 -11.86 10.43 -17.89
N GLN A 43 -13.06 10.84 -18.31
CA GLN A 43 -14.30 10.17 -17.95
C GLN A 43 -15.24 10.08 -19.16
N SER A 44 -15.81 8.91 -19.41
CA SER A 44 -16.97 8.77 -20.28
C SER A 44 -18.22 8.55 -19.44
N VAL A 45 -19.34 9.11 -19.91
CA VAL A 45 -20.67 8.89 -19.37
C VAL A 45 -21.56 8.55 -20.56
N ASP A 46 -21.87 7.26 -20.71
CA ASP A 46 -22.38 6.66 -21.94
C ASP A 46 -21.55 7.09 -23.17
N GLU A 47 -22.12 7.86 -24.09
CA GLU A 47 -21.46 8.30 -25.34
C GLU A 47 -20.86 9.71 -25.26
N ARG A 48 -20.82 10.33 -24.08
CA ARG A 48 -20.20 11.64 -23.87
C ARG A 48 -18.86 11.48 -23.17
N TYR A 49 -17.86 12.23 -23.62
CA TYR A 49 -16.47 12.08 -23.18
C TYR A 49 -15.94 13.37 -22.61
N PHE A 50 -15.22 13.28 -21.49
CA PHE A 50 -14.78 14.44 -20.73
C PHE A 50 -13.32 14.33 -20.32
N LEU A 51 -12.61 15.45 -20.44
CA LEU A 51 -11.35 15.70 -19.75
C LEU A 51 -11.64 16.51 -18.50
N LEU A 52 -11.09 16.07 -17.37
CA LEU A 52 -11.12 16.77 -16.11
C LEU A 52 -9.68 17.12 -15.70
N ARG A 53 -9.34 18.42 -15.74
CA ARG A 53 -8.06 18.95 -15.29
C ARG A 53 -8.27 19.66 -13.96
N ASN A 54 -7.73 19.11 -12.86
CA ASN A 54 -7.93 19.66 -11.51
C ASN A 54 -9.41 19.99 -11.20
N ASN A 55 -10.32 19.10 -11.61
CA ASN A 55 -11.79 19.21 -11.50
C ASN A 55 -12.48 20.18 -12.48
N LEU A 56 -11.75 20.92 -13.32
CA LEU A 56 -12.35 21.65 -14.44
C LEU A 56 -12.71 20.66 -15.55
N ARG A 57 -13.98 20.67 -15.96
CA ARG A 57 -14.55 19.70 -16.90
C ARG A 57 -14.68 20.31 -18.29
N GLU A 58 -14.14 19.62 -19.28
CA GLU A 58 -14.20 19.93 -20.70
C GLU A 58 -14.74 18.72 -21.45
N GLU A 59 -15.72 18.91 -22.34
CA GLU A 59 -16.20 17.84 -23.24
C GLU A 59 -15.21 17.68 -24.40
N ILE A 60 -14.87 16.43 -24.73
CA ILE A 60 -13.87 16.10 -25.75
C ILE A 60 -14.42 15.08 -26.74
N SER A 61 -13.73 14.89 -27.86
CA SER A 61 -14.12 13.87 -28.84
C SER A 61 -13.85 12.44 -28.34
N LYS A 62 -14.62 11.48 -28.84
CA LYS A 62 -14.36 10.03 -28.66
C LYS A 62 -12.94 9.64 -29.11
N LYS A 63 -12.47 10.23 -30.20
CA LYS A 63 -11.14 9.98 -30.78
C LYS A 63 -10.03 10.37 -29.81
N ASP A 64 -10.15 11.54 -29.18
CA ASP A 64 -9.18 12.01 -28.20
C ASP A 64 -9.21 11.19 -26.92
N PHE A 65 -10.40 10.80 -26.47
CA PHE A 65 -10.57 9.92 -25.32
C PHE A 65 -9.88 8.57 -25.52
N GLU A 66 -10.11 7.89 -26.65
CA GLU A 66 -9.48 6.59 -26.94
C GLU A 66 -7.96 6.71 -27.16
N LYS A 67 -7.50 7.82 -27.76
CA LYS A 67 -6.05 8.11 -27.87
C LYS A 67 -5.41 8.29 -26.49
N ALA A 68 -6.09 8.98 -25.57
CA ALA A 68 -5.62 9.19 -24.20
C ALA A 68 -5.67 7.90 -23.37
N LYS A 69 -6.66 7.05 -23.58
CA LYS A 69 -6.85 5.76 -22.87
C LYS A 69 -5.65 4.83 -23.04
N LYS A 70 -5.02 4.82 -24.22
CA LYS A 70 -3.77 4.07 -24.49
C LYS A 70 -2.59 4.53 -23.62
N LYS A 71 -2.66 5.73 -23.04
CA LYS A 71 -1.65 6.32 -22.16
C LYS A 71 -2.05 6.29 -20.68
N ALA A 72 -3.07 5.51 -20.31
CA ALA A 72 -3.51 5.38 -18.92
C ALA A 72 -2.36 4.84 -18.04
N ILE A 73 -2.19 5.41 -16.85
CA ILE A 73 -1.07 5.09 -15.95
C ILE A 73 -1.12 3.64 -15.43
N LEU A 74 -2.33 3.11 -15.17
CA LEU A 74 -2.53 1.74 -14.66
C LEU A 74 -3.63 1.00 -15.43
N GLY A 75 -4.77 1.65 -15.64
CA GLY A 75 -5.92 1.07 -16.29
C GLY A 75 -7.15 1.95 -16.18
N THR A 76 -8.30 1.38 -16.54
CA THR A 76 -9.61 2.03 -16.47
C THR A 76 -10.44 1.45 -15.33
N LEU A 77 -11.29 2.29 -14.75
CA LEU A 77 -12.32 1.91 -13.81
C LEU A 77 -13.67 2.05 -14.49
N SER A 78 -14.41 0.95 -14.61
CA SER A 78 -15.73 0.98 -15.23
C SER A 78 -16.80 0.65 -14.20
N LYS A 79 -17.85 1.47 -14.18
CA LYS A 79 -19.02 1.27 -13.33
C LYS A 79 -20.32 1.52 -14.07
N LYS A 80 -21.38 0.87 -13.62
CA LYS A 80 -22.75 1.20 -14.02
C LYS A 80 -23.46 1.85 -12.84
N SER A 81 -24.07 3.01 -13.05
CA SER A 81 -24.73 3.81 -12.02
C SER A 81 -26.23 3.89 -12.30
N TYR A 82 -27.04 3.54 -11.32
CA TYR A 82 -28.50 3.61 -11.36
C TYR A 82 -28.97 4.65 -10.36
N GLU A 83 -29.83 5.55 -10.79
CA GLU A 83 -30.36 6.61 -9.94
C GLU A 83 -31.76 6.25 -9.46
N PHE A 84 -32.05 6.55 -8.21
CA PHE A 84 -33.37 6.42 -7.62
C PHE A 84 -33.55 7.46 -6.52
N LEU A 85 -34.80 7.66 -6.13
CA LEU A 85 -35.17 8.54 -5.02
C LEU A 85 -35.53 7.71 -3.79
N GLU A 86 -35.06 8.16 -2.62
CA GLU A 86 -35.47 7.65 -1.32
C GLU A 86 -36.06 8.82 -0.52
N GLY A 87 -37.40 8.93 -0.55
CA GLY A 87 -38.07 10.19 -0.25
C GLY A 87 -37.60 11.26 -1.23
N ASP A 88 -37.17 12.41 -0.71
CA ASP A 88 -36.64 13.53 -1.52
C ASP A 88 -35.13 13.43 -1.78
N ARG A 89 -34.48 12.34 -1.36
CA ARG A 89 -33.03 12.19 -1.46
C ARG A 89 -32.65 11.46 -2.73
N LYS A 90 -31.65 12.01 -3.43
CA LYS A 90 -31.05 11.38 -4.60
C LYS A 90 -30.04 10.33 -4.17
N CYS A 91 -30.32 9.09 -4.55
CA CYS A 91 -29.45 7.95 -4.28
C CYS A 91 -28.92 7.37 -5.60
N LEU A 92 -27.67 6.90 -5.57
CA LEU A 92 -26.99 6.31 -6.71
C LEU A 92 -26.48 4.93 -6.31
N PHE A 93 -27.02 3.89 -6.96
CA PHE A 93 -26.49 2.55 -6.86
C PHE A 93 -25.41 2.33 -7.92
N GLN A 94 -24.21 1.94 -7.49
CA GLN A 94 -23.03 1.84 -8.35
C GLN A 94 -22.44 0.44 -8.32
N ILE A 95 -22.36 -0.18 -9.50
CA ILE A 95 -21.76 -1.49 -9.71
C ILE A 95 -20.40 -1.31 -10.36
N TYR A 96 -19.33 -1.62 -9.63
CA TYR A 96 -17.97 -1.66 -10.16
C TYR A 96 -17.64 -3.09 -10.60
N LYS A 97 -17.65 -3.34 -11.90
CA LYS A 97 -17.57 -4.70 -12.45
C LYS A 97 -16.23 -5.37 -12.15
N GLU A 98 -15.11 -4.66 -12.33
CA GLU A 98 -13.78 -5.25 -12.14
C GLU A 98 -13.50 -5.65 -10.69
N GLU A 99 -14.02 -4.88 -9.74
CA GLU A 99 -13.76 -5.06 -8.30
C GLU A 99 -14.90 -5.83 -7.59
N ARG A 100 -15.97 -6.19 -8.32
CA ARG A 100 -17.21 -6.82 -7.78
C ARG A 100 -17.77 -6.06 -6.57
N LEU A 101 -17.78 -4.73 -6.65
CA LEU A 101 -18.28 -3.85 -5.59
C LEU A 101 -19.66 -3.33 -5.93
N PHE A 102 -20.53 -3.34 -4.93
CA PHE A 102 -21.86 -2.75 -4.94
C PHE A 102 -21.85 -1.61 -3.95
N VAL A 103 -22.05 -0.39 -4.42
CA VAL A 103 -21.94 0.81 -3.58
C VAL A 103 -23.21 1.63 -3.69
N LEU A 104 -23.81 1.92 -2.54
CA LEU A 104 -24.86 2.92 -2.43
C LEU A 104 -24.20 4.26 -2.11
N LYS A 105 -24.39 5.25 -2.98
CA LYS A 105 -24.02 6.64 -2.73
C LYS A 105 -25.30 7.45 -2.44
N VAL A 106 -25.36 8.09 -1.30
CA VAL A 106 -26.48 8.94 -0.89
C VAL A 106 -26.03 10.40 -0.91
N LEU A 107 -26.85 11.28 -1.49
CA LEU A 107 -26.62 12.73 -1.56
C LEU A 107 -27.53 13.47 -0.58
N PHE A 108 -26.97 14.39 0.18
CA PHE A 108 -27.66 15.16 1.21
C PHE A 108 -27.58 16.65 0.93
N LYS A 109 -28.59 17.40 1.39
CA LYS A 109 -28.65 18.86 1.23
C LYS A 109 -27.82 19.57 2.31
N SER A 110 -27.67 18.96 3.49
CA SER A 110 -26.88 19.50 4.61
C SER A 110 -26.01 18.42 5.28
N GLU A 111 -25.02 18.86 6.04
CA GLU A 111 -24.16 17.98 6.84
C GLU A 111 -24.96 17.30 7.96
N GLU A 112 -25.91 18.02 8.56
CA GLU A 112 -26.75 17.51 9.64
C GLU A 112 -27.62 16.35 9.17
N GLU A 113 -28.25 16.49 8.00
CA GLU A 113 -28.97 15.39 7.34
C GLU A 113 -28.05 14.18 7.11
N ALA A 114 -26.82 14.42 6.66
CA ALA A 114 -25.86 13.36 6.42
C ALA A 114 -25.48 12.64 7.71
N ARG A 115 -25.28 13.35 8.83
CA ARG A 115 -24.92 12.75 10.13
C ARG A 115 -26.06 11.93 10.74
N GLN A 116 -27.29 12.40 10.61
CA GLN A 116 -28.47 11.73 11.18
C GLN A 116 -28.95 10.54 10.33
N PHE A 117 -28.53 10.45 9.07
CA PHE A 117 -28.97 9.40 8.17
C PHE A 117 -28.57 7.99 8.66
N LYS A 118 -29.54 7.08 8.65
CA LYS A 118 -29.34 5.65 8.81
C LYS A 118 -29.89 4.97 7.55
N PRO A 119 -29.11 4.11 6.88
CA PRO A 119 -29.65 3.41 5.72
C PRO A 119 -30.72 2.41 6.15
N ASP A 120 -31.68 2.18 5.25
CA ASP A 120 -32.78 1.21 5.43
C ASP A 120 -32.23 -0.19 5.80
N GLU A 121 -32.77 -0.80 6.85
CA GLU A 121 -32.36 -2.13 7.35
C GLU A 121 -32.52 -3.24 6.32
N LYS A 122 -33.44 -3.08 5.35
CA LYS A 122 -33.62 -4.01 4.24
C LYS A 122 -32.40 -4.05 3.32
N ILE A 123 -31.58 -2.99 3.33
CA ILE A 123 -30.34 -2.93 2.58
C ILE A 123 -29.27 -3.69 3.36
N ARG A 124 -28.80 -4.80 2.80
CA ARG A 124 -27.71 -5.61 3.38
C ARG A 124 -26.36 -4.89 3.25
N LEU A 125 -26.12 -3.95 4.16
CA LEU A 125 -24.87 -3.21 4.29
C LEU A 125 -23.75 -4.12 4.78
N LEU A 126 -22.57 -3.96 4.21
CA LEU A 126 -21.33 -4.50 4.75
C LEU A 126 -20.67 -3.51 5.72
N ARG A 127 -20.52 -2.27 5.27
CA ARG A 127 -19.95 -1.16 6.04
C ARG A 127 -20.14 0.16 5.31
N GLU A 128 -20.00 1.25 6.05
CA GLU A 128 -19.78 2.57 5.47
C GLU A 128 -18.35 2.70 4.92
N LEU A 129 -18.22 3.47 3.85
CA LEU A 129 -16.97 3.77 3.17
C LEU A 129 -16.58 5.22 3.49
N ASP A 130 -15.31 5.44 3.78
CA ASP A 130 -14.76 6.75 4.07
C ASP A 130 -14.54 7.60 2.80
N GLU A 131 -14.07 8.83 3.00
CA GLU A 131 -13.76 9.77 1.92
C GLU A 131 -12.62 9.30 1.01
N LYS A 132 -11.82 8.32 1.47
CA LYS A 132 -10.76 7.70 0.66
C LYS A 132 -11.37 6.81 -0.43
N PHE A 133 -12.67 6.50 -0.40
CA PHE A 133 -13.37 5.85 -1.50
C PHE A 133 -13.63 6.80 -2.69
N ASN A 134 -12.67 6.86 -3.61
CA ASN A 134 -12.80 7.66 -4.83
C ASN A 134 -12.16 6.98 -6.05
N SER A 135 -12.45 7.48 -7.27
CA SER A 135 -11.97 6.85 -8.50
C SER A 135 -10.45 6.79 -8.62
N LYS A 136 -9.72 7.76 -8.06
CA LYS A 136 -8.25 7.77 -8.04
C LYS A 136 -7.75 6.61 -7.18
N ASN A 137 -8.25 6.49 -5.97
CA ASN A 137 -7.84 5.46 -5.02
C ASN A 137 -8.24 4.06 -5.48
N LEU A 138 -9.43 3.89 -6.07
CA LEU A 138 -9.84 2.61 -6.67
C LEU A 138 -8.89 2.15 -7.78
N ILE A 139 -8.43 3.06 -8.64
CA ILE A 139 -7.48 2.72 -9.70
C ILE A 139 -6.08 2.41 -9.13
N LEU A 140 -5.61 3.19 -8.14
CA LEU A 140 -4.25 3.05 -7.60
C LEU A 140 -4.09 1.86 -6.64
N TYR A 141 -5.10 1.62 -5.81
CA TYR A 141 -5.04 0.73 -4.64
C TYR A 141 -6.04 -0.41 -4.72
N LYS A 142 -6.95 -0.43 -5.71
CA LYS A 142 -8.07 -1.38 -5.76
C LYS A 142 -8.90 -1.32 -4.47
N TYR A 143 -9.95 -2.12 -4.38
CA TYR A 143 -10.69 -2.22 -3.13
C TYR A 143 -11.16 -3.65 -2.92
N LYS A 144 -10.75 -4.24 -1.80
CA LYS A 144 -11.22 -5.57 -1.43
C LYS A 144 -12.47 -5.47 -0.57
N LYS A 145 -13.47 -6.28 -0.94
CA LYS A 145 -14.71 -6.43 -0.18
C LYS A 145 -14.46 -7.03 1.22
N ALA A 146 -13.55 -8.00 1.32
CA ALA A 146 -13.18 -8.63 2.57
C ALA A 146 -12.42 -7.66 3.50
N PHE A 147 -12.75 -7.70 4.79
CA PHE A 147 -11.99 -7.02 5.83
C PHE A 147 -10.62 -7.68 6.02
N PHE A 148 -9.60 -6.89 6.31
CA PHE A 148 -8.28 -7.42 6.63
C PHE A 148 -8.21 -7.65 8.14
N ASP A 149 -8.18 -8.91 8.57
CA ASP A 149 -8.07 -9.25 9.98
C ASP A 149 -6.62 -9.58 10.36
N LEU A 150 -6.02 -8.66 11.12
CA LEU A 150 -4.68 -8.81 11.68
C LEU A 150 -4.53 -10.06 12.55
N ARG A 151 -5.53 -10.42 13.35
CA ARG A 151 -5.44 -11.57 14.27
C ARG A 151 -5.34 -12.87 13.48
N THR A 152 -6.18 -13.03 12.46
CA THR A 152 -6.09 -14.16 11.53
C THR A 152 -4.72 -14.22 10.85
N CYS A 153 -4.18 -13.08 10.39
CA CYS A 153 -2.84 -13.05 9.80
C CYS A 153 -1.75 -13.51 10.78
N PHE A 154 -1.76 -13.01 12.02
CA PHE A 154 -0.80 -13.46 13.03
C PHE A 154 -0.93 -14.96 13.29
N ASN A 155 -2.14 -15.48 13.51
CA ASN A 155 -2.36 -16.91 13.74
C ASN A 155 -1.82 -17.80 12.60
N ILE A 156 -1.91 -17.36 11.35
CA ILE A 156 -1.33 -18.08 10.20
C ILE A 156 0.19 -18.08 10.28
N ILE A 157 0.79 -16.92 10.55
CA ILE A 157 2.25 -16.74 10.69
C ILE A 157 2.78 -17.61 11.84
N GLU A 158 2.11 -17.67 12.98
CA GLU A 158 2.59 -18.50 14.10
C GLU A 158 2.69 -19.99 13.76
N LYS A 159 1.76 -20.48 12.94
CA LYS A 159 1.65 -21.88 12.55
C LYS A 159 2.53 -22.26 11.36
N ASN A 160 2.76 -21.33 10.42
CA ASN A 160 3.48 -21.59 9.18
C ASN A 160 4.34 -20.39 8.78
N GLN A 161 5.55 -20.65 8.29
CA GLN A 161 6.48 -19.63 7.76
C GLN A 161 6.87 -19.89 6.30
N ASN A 162 6.38 -20.96 5.69
CA ASN A 162 6.74 -21.38 4.34
C ASN A 162 5.83 -20.72 3.30
N PHE A 163 5.70 -19.40 3.36
CA PHE A 163 4.94 -18.64 2.36
C PHE A 163 5.46 -17.22 2.21
N THR A 164 5.19 -16.61 1.07
CA THR A 164 5.51 -15.21 0.82
C THR A 164 4.35 -14.31 1.23
N LEU A 165 4.63 -13.26 1.98
CA LEU A 165 3.64 -12.25 2.31
C LEU A 165 3.16 -11.54 1.04
N ASN A 166 1.84 -11.54 0.80
CA ASN A 166 1.21 -10.80 -0.28
C ASN A 166 0.11 -9.90 0.28
N PHE A 167 0.42 -8.61 0.44
CA PHE A 167 -0.48 -7.65 1.06
C PHE A 167 -1.60 -7.18 0.12
N PRO A 168 -2.82 -6.95 0.66
CA PRO A 168 -3.82 -6.17 -0.04
C PRO A 168 -3.30 -4.78 -0.44
N GLN A 169 -3.71 -4.32 -1.62
CA GLN A 169 -3.24 -3.07 -2.20
C GLN A 169 -3.73 -1.83 -1.45
N SER A 170 -4.85 -1.96 -0.73
CA SER A 170 -5.49 -0.94 0.12
C SER A 170 -5.14 -1.09 1.60
N LEU A 171 -4.20 -1.97 1.98
CA LEU A 171 -3.82 -2.15 3.38
C LEU A 171 -3.14 -0.89 3.91
N HIS A 172 -3.42 -0.52 5.16
CA HIS A 172 -2.75 0.60 5.83
C HIS A 172 -1.30 0.26 6.20
N ALA A 173 -0.44 1.28 6.23
CA ALA A 173 0.99 1.09 6.43
C ALA A 173 1.29 0.50 7.82
N ASN A 174 0.62 0.97 8.88
CA ASN A 174 0.83 0.46 10.24
C ASN A 174 0.59 -1.06 10.30
N ASP A 175 -0.60 -1.52 9.86
CA ASP A 175 -0.95 -2.94 9.79
C ASP A 175 0.01 -3.75 8.93
N GLY A 176 0.36 -3.23 7.75
CA GLY A 176 1.28 -3.90 6.83
C GLY A 176 2.67 -4.12 7.44
N PHE A 177 3.21 -3.12 8.12
CA PHE A 177 4.50 -3.24 8.80
C PHE A 177 4.42 -4.11 10.05
N ARG A 178 3.31 -4.08 10.80
CA ARG A 178 3.09 -4.99 11.93
C ARG A 178 3.14 -6.45 11.49
N VAL A 179 2.41 -6.79 10.42
CA VAL A 179 2.42 -8.15 9.84
C VAL A 179 3.79 -8.55 9.33
N LEU A 180 4.49 -7.65 8.62
CA LEU A 180 5.84 -7.91 8.14
C LEU A 180 6.84 -8.17 9.29
N LEU A 181 6.84 -7.30 10.31
CA LEU A 181 7.74 -7.43 11.45
C LEU A 181 7.42 -8.68 12.28
N PHE A 182 6.14 -9.03 12.42
CA PHE A 182 5.70 -10.25 13.10
C PHE A 182 6.16 -11.51 12.34
N TYR A 183 6.04 -11.50 11.01
CA TYR A 183 6.58 -12.56 10.15
C TYR A 183 8.08 -12.73 10.33
N LEU A 184 8.85 -11.64 10.33
CA LEU A 184 10.31 -11.70 10.54
C LEU A 184 10.68 -12.19 11.94
N LEU A 185 9.93 -11.77 12.98
CA LEU A 185 10.12 -12.25 14.35
C LEU A 185 9.92 -13.76 14.45
N TYR A 186 8.86 -14.30 13.84
CA TYR A 186 8.59 -15.74 13.88
C TYR A 186 9.52 -16.55 12.99
N SER A 187 9.96 -15.97 11.86
CA SER A 187 11.06 -16.53 11.07
C SER A 187 12.31 -16.67 11.93
N PHE A 188 12.72 -15.62 12.65
CA PHE A 188 13.86 -15.67 13.57
C PHE A 188 13.67 -16.72 14.69
N LYS A 189 12.53 -16.74 15.38
CA LYS A 189 12.21 -17.73 16.42
C LYS A 189 12.27 -19.16 15.89
N SER A 190 11.77 -19.40 14.67
CA SER A 190 11.83 -20.71 14.02
C SER A 190 13.27 -21.12 13.69
N GLN A 191 14.08 -20.22 13.12
CA GLN A 191 15.49 -20.51 12.83
C GLN A 191 16.28 -20.80 14.12
N ALA A 192 16.04 -20.03 15.18
CA ALA A 192 16.70 -20.23 16.47
C ALA A 192 16.37 -21.60 17.11
N LYS A 193 15.21 -22.19 16.78
CA LYS A 193 14.82 -23.53 17.22
C LYS A 193 15.46 -24.65 16.38
N LYS A 194 15.56 -24.48 15.06
CA LYS A 194 15.98 -25.53 14.10
C LYS A 194 17.49 -25.79 14.06
N GLY A 195 18.29 -24.89 14.60
CA GLY A 195 19.75 -24.95 14.56
C GLY A 195 20.26 -23.56 14.23
N ASN A 196 21.05 -22.98 15.14
CA ASN A 196 21.55 -21.61 15.08
C ASN A 196 22.51 -21.38 13.90
N ASP A 197 21.99 -21.35 12.68
CA ASP A 197 22.68 -20.75 11.54
C ASP A 197 22.80 -19.25 11.82
N GLY A 198 23.98 -18.83 12.31
CA GLY A 198 24.25 -17.47 12.73
C GLY A 198 24.02 -16.46 11.62
N VAL A 199 24.28 -16.84 10.37
CA VAL A 199 24.04 -16.00 9.19
C VAL A 199 22.55 -15.78 8.95
N LYS A 200 21.74 -16.84 8.99
CA LYS A 200 20.28 -16.71 8.83
C LYS A 200 19.65 -15.89 9.95
N LEU A 201 20.10 -16.11 11.19
CA LEU A 201 19.62 -15.35 12.35
C LEU A 201 19.98 -13.87 12.23
N HIS A 202 21.23 -13.58 11.90
CA HIS A 202 21.71 -12.23 11.65
C HIS A 202 20.87 -11.53 10.58
N PHE A 203 20.62 -12.20 9.46
CA PHE A 203 19.86 -11.61 8.36
C PHE A 203 18.38 -11.34 8.72
N CYS A 204 17.77 -12.19 9.55
CA CYS A 204 16.42 -11.94 10.05
C CYS A 204 16.36 -10.69 10.94
N ILE A 205 17.31 -10.55 11.88
CA ILE A 205 17.38 -9.39 12.76
C ILE A 205 17.73 -8.12 11.99
N LEU A 206 18.66 -8.19 11.03
CA LEU A 206 19.01 -7.08 10.18
C LEU A 206 17.79 -6.54 9.41
N LYS A 207 16.95 -7.43 8.87
CA LYS A 207 15.68 -7.03 8.23
C LYS A 207 14.74 -6.32 9.21
N ILE A 208 14.63 -6.81 10.44
CA ILE A 208 13.83 -6.14 11.49
C ILE A 208 14.38 -4.73 11.75
N CYS A 209 15.69 -4.56 11.95
CA CYS A 209 16.32 -3.25 12.14
C CYS A 209 16.02 -2.31 10.96
N VAL A 210 16.23 -2.77 9.73
CA VAL A 210 15.99 -1.99 8.51
C VAL A 210 14.53 -1.55 8.43
N PHE A 211 13.57 -2.46 8.62
CA PHE A 211 12.16 -2.09 8.53
C PHE A 211 11.72 -1.18 9.67
N LEU A 212 12.11 -1.48 10.91
CA LEU A 212 11.73 -0.67 12.08
C LEU A 212 12.29 0.75 11.97
N LYS A 213 13.56 0.90 11.56
CA LYS A 213 14.18 2.22 11.31
C LYS A 213 13.44 3.03 10.26
N ASN A 214 13.00 2.39 9.17
CA ASN A 214 12.33 3.07 8.06
C ASN A 214 10.83 3.26 8.28
N ALA A 215 10.24 2.56 9.24
CA ALA A 215 8.82 2.61 9.58
C ALA A 215 8.54 3.25 10.94
N ILE A 216 9.55 3.83 11.59
CA ILE A 216 9.45 4.31 12.98
C ILE A 216 8.31 5.31 13.17
N GLU A 217 8.06 6.16 12.17
CA GLU A 217 6.99 7.15 12.23
C GLU A 217 5.56 6.59 12.17
N LEU A 218 5.40 5.28 11.91
CA LEU A 218 4.11 4.59 11.97
C LEU A 218 3.73 4.19 13.40
N PHE A 219 4.68 4.26 14.33
CA PHE A 219 4.57 3.75 15.68
C PHE A 219 4.80 4.84 16.73
N ASP A 220 4.51 4.52 17.99
CA ASP A 220 4.97 5.31 19.13
C ASP A 220 6.50 5.44 19.09
N ASP A 221 6.97 6.68 19.00
CA ASP A 221 8.38 6.97 18.75
C ASP A 221 9.28 6.47 19.90
N LYS A 222 8.84 6.67 21.15
CA LYS A 222 9.62 6.24 22.33
C LYS A 222 9.80 4.73 22.35
N MET A 223 8.71 3.98 22.19
CA MET A 223 8.75 2.52 22.22
C MET A 223 9.47 1.95 20.99
N ALA A 224 9.21 2.48 19.80
CA ALA A 224 9.86 2.02 18.58
C ALA A 224 11.37 2.28 18.59
N GLN A 225 11.83 3.43 19.12
CA GLN A 225 13.26 3.71 19.30
C GLN A 225 13.91 2.78 20.33
N LYS A 226 13.23 2.50 21.45
CA LYS A 226 13.73 1.55 22.47
C LYS A 226 13.93 0.16 21.86
N LEU A 227 12.93 -0.33 21.13
CA LEU A 227 12.99 -1.62 20.44
C LEU A 227 14.09 -1.64 19.37
N LEU A 228 14.21 -0.59 18.55
CA LEU A 228 15.25 -0.47 17.54
C LEU A 228 16.65 -0.58 18.15
N LYS A 229 16.94 0.18 19.21
CA LYS A 229 18.24 0.10 19.92
C LYS A 229 18.50 -1.31 20.46
N GLY A 230 17.47 -1.99 20.94
CA GLY A 230 17.56 -3.39 21.38
C GLY A 230 17.94 -4.34 20.24
N PHE A 231 17.27 -4.20 19.09
CA PHE A 231 17.56 -5.01 17.90
C PHE A 231 18.91 -4.68 17.26
N GLU A 232 19.36 -3.43 17.27
CA GLU A 232 20.71 -3.05 16.79
C GLU A 232 21.80 -3.71 17.63
N LYS A 233 21.66 -3.74 18.96
CA LYS A 233 22.58 -4.48 19.85
C LYS A 233 22.57 -5.99 19.57
N LEU A 234 21.39 -6.54 19.31
CA LEU A 234 21.25 -7.96 18.94
C LEU A 234 21.89 -8.26 17.58
N GLU A 235 21.70 -7.40 16.58
CA GLU A 235 22.32 -7.50 15.25
C GLU A 235 23.84 -7.52 15.36
N GLU A 236 24.41 -6.58 16.10
CA GLU A 236 25.86 -6.48 16.29
C GLU A 236 26.41 -7.76 16.94
N LYS A 237 25.72 -8.27 17.96
CA LYS A 237 26.12 -9.50 18.66
C LYS A 237 26.01 -10.73 17.78
N LEU A 238 25.00 -10.83 16.93
CA LEU A 238 24.89 -11.90 15.94
C LEU A 238 26.01 -11.81 14.90
N ARG A 239 26.31 -10.58 14.42
CA ARG A 239 27.40 -10.33 13.46
C ARG A 239 28.77 -10.73 14.01
N GLN A 240 29.04 -10.48 15.30
CA GLN A 240 30.28 -10.90 15.97
C GLN A 240 30.37 -12.43 16.17
N ASN A 241 29.24 -13.15 16.10
CA ASN A 241 29.15 -14.57 16.44
C ASN A 241 28.60 -15.44 15.29
N LEU A 242 28.75 -15.02 14.03
CA LEU A 242 28.20 -15.72 12.87
C LEU A 242 28.58 -17.21 12.81
N ASN A 243 29.80 -17.55 13.24
CA ASN A 243 30.35 -18.91 13.22
C ASN A 243 30.23 -19.63 14.59
N LYS A 244 29.55 -19.03 15.57
CA LYS A 244 29.42 -19.57 16.94
C LYS A 244 27.97 -19.84 17.28
N ARG A 245 27.73 -20.74 18.24
CA ARG A 245 26.39 -20.98 18.76
C ARG A 245 25.89 -19.74 19.49
N PHE A 246 24.88 -19.08 18.94
CA PHE A 246 24.29 -17.88 19.52
C PHE A 246 23.37 -18.17 20.73
N ASN A 247 23.66 -17.59 21.90
CA ASN A 247 22.76 -17.71 23.05
C ASN A 247 21.64 -16.65 23.00
N ILE A 248 20.42 -17.09 22.68
CA ILE A 248 19.24 -16.22 22.60
C ILE A 248 18.65 -15.84 23.96
N ARG A 249 18.98 -16.56 25.05
CA ARG A 249 18.37 -16.37 26.38
C ARG A 249 18.40 -14.91 26.88
N PRO A 250 19.51 -14.16 26.75
CA PRO A 250 19.57 -12.76 27.20
C PRO A 250 18.61 -11.82 26.47
N TYR A 251 18.09 -12.22 25.31
CA TYR A 251 17.25 -11.39 24.45
C TYR A 251 15.76 -11.77 24.53
N ARG A 252 15.37 -12.71 25.41
CA ARG A 252 13.98 -13.15 25.55
C ARG A 252 13.00 -12.00 25.84
N ASN A 253 13.41 -11.05 26.69
CA ASN A 253 12.58 -9.91 27.02
C ASN A 253 12.40 -9.00 25.80
N LEU A 254 13.47 -8.68 25.06
CA LEU A 254 13.38 -7.91 23.81
C LEU A 254 12.40 -8.56 22.81
N LEU A 255 12.48 -9.88 22.64
CA LEU A 255 11.60 -10.60 21.71
C LEU A 255 10.14 -10.63 22.18
N SER A 256 9.91 -10.69 23.49
CA SER A 256 8.55 -10.71 24.07
C SER A 256 7.93 -9.32 24.04
N ASP A 257 8.68 -8.29 24.42
CA ASP A 257 8.28 -6.88 24.32
C ASP A 257 7.94 -6.53 22.86
N PHE A 258 8.75 -7.00 21.90
CA PHE A 258 8.49 -6.76 20.49
C PHE A 258 7.22 -7.48 20.00
N GLU A 259 6.98 -8.71 20.46
CA GLU A 259 5.77 -9.43 20.10
C GLU A 259 4.52 -8.72 20.64
N LEU A 260 4.55 -8.29 21.90
CA LEU A 260 3.48 -7.53 22.54
C LEU A 260 3.22 -6.24 21.78
N PHE A 261 4.26 -5.48 21.48
CA PHE A 261 4.20 -4.25 20.69
C PHE A 261 3.51 -4.45 19.32
N LEU A 262 3.77 -5.56 18.64
CA LEU A 262 3.15 -5.87 17.36
C LEU A 262 1.68 -6.30 17.50
N ARG A 263 1.35 -7.07 18.55
CA ARG A 263 -0.02 -7.54 18.83
C ARG A 263 -0.93 -6.43 19.30
N GLU A 264 -0.45 -5.59 20.20
CA GLU A 264 -1.19 -4.47 20.81
C GLU A 264 -0.97 -3.15 20.06
N GLY A 265 -0.63 -3.22 18.77
CA GLY A 265 -0.18 -2.06 17.99
C GLY A 265 -1.17 -0.89 17.86
N GLU A 266 -2.45 -1.04 18.22
CA GLU A 266 -3.35 0.12 18.35
C GLU A 266 -2.91 1.07 19.48
N PHE A 267 -2.39 0.52 20.59
CA PHE A 267 -1.85 1.31 21.69
C PHE A 267 -0.55 2.02 21.29
N TYR A 268 0.23 1.39 20.41
CA TYR A 268 1.53 1.88 19.95
C TYR A 268 1.49 2.52 18.55
N LYS A 269 0.31 2.98 18.12
CA LYS A 269 0.13 3.64 16.83
C LYS A 269 0.54 5.11 16.94
N SER A 270 1.21 5.64 15.92
CA SER A 270 1.50 7.07 15.91
C SER A 270 0.23 7.90 15.72
N ALA A 271 0.24 9.15 16.21
CA ALA A 271 -0.86 10.09 16.02
C ALA A 271 -0.98 10.64 14.58
N LYS A 272 -0.08 10.23 13.66
CA LYS A 272 -0.08 10.69 12.27
C LYS A 272 -1.24 10.04 11.50
N GLU A 273 -1.74 10.75 10.49
CA GLU A 273 -2.80 10.22 9.62
C GLU A 273 -2.35 8.91 8.94
N GLU A 274 -3.25 7.92 8.92
CA GLU A 274 -2.97 6.66 8.27
C GLU A 274 -2.86 6.80 6.75
N VAL A 275 -1.75 6.30 6.22
CA VAL A 275 -1.49 6.17 4.79
C VAL A 275 -1.56 4.71 4.36
N PHE A 276 -1.90 4.46 3.10
CA PHE A 276 -1.81 3.11 2.54
C PHE A 276 -0.36 2.62 2.50
N LEU A 277 -0.14 1.35 2.80
CA LEU A 277 1.16 0.66 2.77
C LEU A 277 1.88 0.93 1.44
N LYS A 278 1.15 0.81 0.34
CA LYS A 278 1.68 1.03 -1.01
C LYS A 278 2.26 2.45 -1.20
N VAL A 279 1.60 3.46 -0.65
CA VAL A 279 2.07 4.87 -0.66
C VAL A 279 3.32 5.01 0.17
N PHE A 280 3.29 4.50 1.40
CA PHE A 280 4.39 4.58 2.35
C PHE A 280 5.66 3.92 1.81
N VAL A 281 5.54 2.69 1.29
CA VAL A 281 6.63 1.94 0.69
C VAL A 281 7.13 2.62 -0.59
N ALA A 282 6.24 3.14 -1.44
CA ALA A 282 6.65 3.89 -2.63
C ALA A 282 7.52 5.10 -2.25
N ARG A 283 7.14 5.83 -1.21
CA ARG A 283 7.92 6.98 -0.72
C ARG A 283 9.31 6.54 -0.24
N ILE A 284 9.41 5.49 0.58
CA ILE A 284 10.70 5.00 1.09
C ILE A 284 11.59 4.51 -0.06
N LEU A 285 11.09 3.62 -0.92
CA LEU A 285 11.86 3.09 -2.04
C LEU A 285 12.37 4.23 -2.93
N ARG A 286 11.55 5.25 -3.19
CA ARG A 286 11.99 6.39 -3.99
C ARG A 286 13.11 7.17 -3.33
N LEU A 287 12.99 7.47 -2.04
CA LEU A 287 14.03 8.20 -1.31
C LEU A 287 15.35 7.43 -1.37
N LYS A 288 15.34 6.13 -1.08
CA LYS A 288 16.53 5.27 -1.15
C LYS A 288 17.14 5.24 -2.55
N LEU A 289 16.30 5.09 -3.59
CA LEU A 289 16.75 5.04 -4.97
C LEU A 289 17.31 6.40 -5.47
N ILE A 290 16.72 7.51 -5.03
CA ILE A 290 17.21 8.86 -5.35
C ILE A 290 18.55 9.11 -4.66
N GLU A 291 18.64 8.79 -3.36
CA GLU A 291 19.86 8.94 -2.57
C GLU A 291 21.00 8.13 -3.18
N PHE A 292 20.75 6.83 -3.44
CA PHE A 292 21.72 5.96 -4.09
C PHE A 292 22.18 6.54 -5.43
N LYS A 293 21.26 6.92 -6.32
CA LYS A 293 21.62 7.50 -7.62
C LYS A 293 22.44 8.78 -7.50
N ARG A 294 22.16 9.62 -6.49
CA ARG A 294 22.79 10.94 -6.36
C ARG A 294 24.17 10.88 -5.72
N PHE A 295 24.39 9.93 -4.82
CA PHE A 295 25.56 9.95 -3.93
C PHE A 295 26.45 8.72 -4.05
N TYR A 296 26.16 7.76 -4.93
CA TYR A 296 26.94 6.51 -5.02
C TYR A 296 28.45 6.72 -5.23
N GLU A 297 28.86 7.81 -5.86
CA GLU A 297 30.28 8.13 -6.12
C GLU A 297 31.03 8.54 -4.84
N ASN A 298 30.30 9.02 -3.84
CA ASN A 298 30.85 9.47 -2.56
C ASN A 298 30.79 8.38 -1.48
N PHE A 299 30.18 7.22 -1.77
CA PHE A 299 30.07 6.15 -0.80
C PHE A 299 31.42 5.45 -0.65
N SER A 300 31.82 5.21 0.61
CA SER A 300 32.74 4.12 0.91
C SER A 300 32.16 2.78 0.44
N TYR A 301 33.02 1.77 0.31
CA TYR A 301 32.57 0.43 -0.08
C TYR A 301 31.49 -0.13 0.88
N GLU A 302 31.66 0.07 2.18
CA GLU A 302 30.70 -0.39 3.19
C GLU A 302 29.37 0.37 3.10
N GLU A 303 29.39 1.69 2.92
CA GLU A 303 28.16 2.47 2.70
C GLU A 303 27.43 2.02 1.43
N PHE A 304 28.17 1.79 0.34
CA PHE A 304 27.59 1.29 -0.90
C PHE A 304 26.87 -0.04 -0.68
N ARG A 305 27.51 -0.98 0.03
CA ARG A 305 26.91 -2.29 0.36
C ARG A 305 25.67 -2.14 1.23
N LEU A 306 25.72 -1.32 2.27
CA LEU A 306 24.59 -1.07 3.15
C LEU A 306 23.40 -0.48 2.39
N LYS A 307 23.62 0.54 1.56
CA LYS A 307 22.55 1.14 0.75
C LYS A 307 21.95 0.15 -0.25
N CYS A 308 22.78 -0.66 -0.90
CA CYS A 308 22.30 -1.72 -1.78
C CYS A 308 21.46 -2.76 -1.03
N LEU A 309 21.91 -3.15 0.17
CA LEU A 309 21.23 -4.14 0.99
C LEU A 309 19.86 -3.65 1.47
N GLU A 310 19.77 -2.40 1.93
CA GLU A 310 18.47 -1.80 2.29
C GLU A 310 17.50 -1.78 1.11
N ILE A 311 17.97 -1.41 -0.09
CA ILE A 311 17.15 -1.43 -1.30
C ILE A 311 16.70 -2.86 -1.61
N ARG A 312 17.61 -3.84 -1.56
CA ARG A 312 17.30 -5.27 -1.78
C ARG A 312 16.22 -5.75 -0.83
N ILE A 313 16.35 -5.48 0.47
CA ILE A 313 15.40 -5.90 1.51
C ILE A 313 13.98 -5.37 1.21
N PHE A 314 13.87 -4.10 0.81
CA PHE A 314 12.56 -3.53 0.45
C PHE A 314 11.99 -4.13 -0.84
N LEU A 315 12.84 -4.35 -1.86
CA LEU A 315 12.39 -4.95 -3.12
C LEU A 315 11.92 -6.40 -2.91
N GLU A 316 12.62 -7.17 -2.08
CA GLU A 316 12.25 -8.56 -1.73
C GLU A 316 10.82 -8.65 -1.18
N HIS A 317 10.43 -7.73 -0.29
CA HIS A 317 9.14 -7.81 0.43
C HIS A 317 8.02 -6.99 -0.22
N PHE A 318 8.32 -6.09 -1.15
CA PHE A 318 7.31 -5.16 -1.65
C PHE A 318 7.30 -4.93 -3.16
N SER A 319 8.19 -5.53 -3.96
CA SER A 319 8.18 -5.34 -5.43
C SER A 319 6.82 -5.73 -6.04
N PHE A 320 6.19 -6.78 -5.54
CA PHE A 320 4.89 -7.28 -6.01
C PHE A 320 3.75 -6.28 -5.79
N LEU A 321 3.86 -5.38 -4.81
CA LEU A 321 2.82 -4.38 -4.55
C LEU A 321 2.59 -3.47 -5.75
N PHE A 322 3.61 -3.23 -6.57
CA PHE A 322 3.54 -2.24 -7.64
C PHE A 322 3.18 -2.82 -9.01
N ARG A 323 3.24 -4.15 -9.19
CA ARG A 323 3.05 -4.84 -10.48
C ARG A 323 3.81 -4.17 -11.64
N GLU A 324 5.01 -3.68 -11.34
CA GLU A 324 5.79 -2.84 -12.26
C GLU A 324 7.06 -3.58 -12.68
N LYS A 325 7.26 -3.69 -14.00
CA LYS A 325 8.31 -4.54 -14.59
C LYS A 325 9.72 -4.02 -14.27
N ASN A 326 9.92 -2.70 -14.15
CA ASN A 326 11.23 -2.14 -13.84
C ASN A 326 11.65 -2.40 -12.38
N LEU A 327 10.70 -2.43 -11.44
CA LEU A 327 10.92 -2.83 -10.04
C LEU A 327 11.37 -4.29 -9.94
N GLN A 328 10.74 -5.19 -10.68
CA GLN A 328 11.18 -6.60 -10.77
C GLN A 328 12.60 -6.70 -11.36
N LYS A 329 12.91 -5.92 -12.40
CA LYS A 329 14.28 -5.87 -12.95
C LYS A 329 15.28 -5.32 -11.93
N LEU A 330 14.93 -4.29 -11.16
CA LEU A 330 15.80 -3.76 -10.10
C LEU A 330 16.06 -4.80 -9.02
N GLN A 331 15.04 -5.57 -8.64
CA GLN A 331 15.20 -6.66 -7.65
C GLN A 331 16.28 -7.65 -8.09
N ASN A 332 16.34 -7.97 -9.39
CA ASN A 332 17.37 -8.87 -9.93
C ASN A 332 18.78 -8.25 -9.93
N PHE A 333 18.89 -6.92 -10.05
CA PHE A 333 20.19 -6.22 -9.99
C PHE A 333 20.71 -6.10 -8.56
N PHE A 334 19.85 -5.72 -7.62
CA PHE A 334 20.20 -5.58 -6.20
C PHE A 334 20.27 -6.95 -5.51
N ASN A 335 21.16 -7.81 -5.99
CA ASN A 335 21.48 -9.12 -5.41
C ASN A 335 22.86 -9.08 -4.71
N GLU A 336 23.44 -10.24 -4.40
CA GLU A 336 24.73 -10.33 -3.70
C GLU A 336 25.90 -9.81 -4.53
N ASP A 337 25.82 -9.94 -5.85
CA ASP A 337 26.85 -9.50 -6.80
C ASP A 337 26.65 -8.06 -7.28
N ILE A 338 25.79 -7.28 -6.61
CA ILE A 338 25.41 -5.94 -7.05
C ILE A 338 26.62 -5.05 -7.30
N PHE A 339 27.70 -5.16 -6.53
CA PHE A 339 28.92 -4.36 -6.74
C PHE A 339 29.56 -4.63 -8.11
N ILE A 340 29.78 -5.91 -8.45
CA ILE A 340 30.36 -6.33 -9.73
C ILE A 340 29.42 -5.94 -10.88
N GLN A 341 28.11 -6.16 -10.71
CA GLN A 341 27.11 -5.79 -11.71
C GLN A 341 27.06 -4.28 -11.90
N PHE A 342 27.21 -3.50 -10.82
CA PHE A 342 27.18 -2.05 -10.86
C PHE A 342 28.37 -1.49 -11.61
N ILE A 343 29.58 -2.00 -11.37
CA ILE A 343 30.77 -1.60 -12.15
C ILE A 343 30.56 -1.87 -13.64
N LYS A 344 30.06 -3.06 -14.01
CA LYS A 344 29.89 -3.46 -15.41
C LYS A 344 28.71 -2.78 -16.12
N LYS A 345 27.63 -2.45 -15.40
CA LYS A 345 26.33 -2.02 -15.97
C LYS A 345 25.80 -0.74 -15.35
N ARG A 346 26.68 0.11 -14.81
CA ARG A 346 26.36 1.34 -14.08
C ARG A 346 25.27 2.16 -14.74
N GLU A 347 25.48 2.60 -15.98
CA GLU A 347 24.51 3.46 -16.69
C GLU A 347 23.13 2.80 -16.82
N LYS A 348 23.11 1.49 -17.13
CA LYS A 348 21.87 0.73 -17.29
C LYS A 348 21.09 0.71 -15.97
N ILE A 349 21.78 0.50 -14.86
CA ILE A 349 21.18 0.52 -13.52
C ILE A 349 20.67 1.91 -13.18
N LEU A 350 21.47 2.97 -13.38
CA LEU A 350 21.06 4.35 -13.09
C LEU A 350 19.85 4.80 -13.95
N LYS A 351 19.81 4.39 -15.22
CA LYS A 351 18.65 4.60 -16.13
C LYS A 351 17.40 3.85 -15.61
N LEU A 352 17.57 2.61 -15.13
CA LEU A 352 16.47 1.81 -14.58
C LEU A 352 15.94 2.40 -13.27
N ILE A 353 16.83 2.86 -12.39
CA ILE A 353 16.49 3.58 -11.16
C ILE A 353 15.66 4.83 -11.50
N GLN A 354 16.08 5.61 -12.50
CA GLN A 354 15.35 6.82 -12.91
C GLN A 354 13.94 6.49 -13.44
N LYS A 355 13.78 5.44 -14.25
CA LYS A 355 12.47 4.98 -14.74
C LYS A 355 11.57 4.56 -13.58
N THR A 356 12.08 3.73 -12.69
CA THR A 356 11.34 3.26 -11.50
C THR A 356 10.89 4.42 -10.62
N ASN A 357 11.78 5.39 -10.36
CA ASN A 357 11.47 6.58 -9.57
C ASN A 357 10.35 7.45 -10.17
N LYS A 358 10.24 7.50 -11.50
CA LYS A 358 9.13 8.19 -12.19
C LYS A 358 7.81 7.44 -11.97
N HIS A 359 7.81 6.11 -12.08
CA HIS A 359 6.61 5.29 -11.85
C HIS A 359 6.11 5.38 -10.41
N LEU A 360 7.01 5.24 -9.44
CA LEU A 360 6.63 5.34 -8.03
C LEU A 360 6.11 6.75 -7.65
N LYS A 361 6.32 7.77 -8.50
CA LYS A 361 5.88 9.15 -8.25
C LYS A 361 4.37 9.34 -8.23
N ILE A 362 3.62 8.43 -8.84
CA ILE A 362 2.16 8.51 -8.90
C ILE A 362 1.51 8.23 -7.54
N TYR A 363 2.22 7.55 -6.64
CA TYR A 363 1.78 7.20 -5.29
C TYR A 363 2.17 8.26 -4.25
N LYS A 364 2.33 9.52 -4.66
CA LYS A 364 2.41 10.61 -3.67
C LYS A 364 1.03 10.73 -3.03
N GLY A 365 1.00 10.59 -1.69
CA GLY A 365 -0.11 11.05 -0.85
C GLY A 365 -0.44 12.49 -1.23
#